data_AF-A0A9D1R3X1-F1
#
_entry.id   AF-A0A9D1R3X1-F1
#
_cell.length_a   1.000
_cell.length_b   1.000
_cell.length_c   1.000
_cell.angle_alpha   90.00
_cell.angle_beta   90.00
_cell.angle_gamma   90.00
#
_symmetry.space_group_name_H-M   'P 1'
#
loop_
_entity.id
_entity.type
_entity.pdbx_description
1 polymer ?
#
loop_
_entity_poly.entity_id
_entity_poly.type
_entity_poly.pdbx_seq_one_letter_code
_entity_poly.pdbx_strand_id
1 'polypeptide(L)'
;MQRFCLTLLLILACATAVPAASLYDQPPFNEKELQRFIADFPDFRAWCKAQRIQPRPLVDASGKADLAYTPETGAYLEGEGWEPERFLCLFGRVAAGVAMIRNERNDTDPKPLDMPGVSDDELDLVRRHLPELLALRHPQLPQK
;
A
#
# COMPACT_ATOMS: atom_id res chain seq x y z
N MET A 1 1.62 61.00 8.25
CA MET A 1 1.75 59.54 8.42
C MET A 1 0.35 58.94 8.40
N GLN A 2 -0.11 58.46 7.24
CA GLN A 2 -1.49 58.01 7.06
C GLN A 2 -1.59 57.02 5.90
N ARG A 3 -2.00 55.80 6.22
CA ARG A 3 -2.73 54.83 5.37
C ARG A 3 -2.02 54.31 4.11
N PHE A 4 -1.11 53.38 4.30
CA PHE A 4 -0.81 52.32 3.31
C PHE A 4 -0.87 50.97 4.03
N CYS A 5 -2.05 50.62 4.52
CA CYS A 5 -2.31 49.36 5.19
C CYS A 5 -3.71 48.96 4.76
N LEU A 6 -3.84 48.28 3.60
CA LEU A 6 -5.01 47.54 3.08
C LEU A 6 -5.03 47.48 1.54
N THR A 7 -4.02 46.96 0.86
CA THR A 7 -4.14 46.55 -0.56
C THR A 7 -3.07 45.56 -0.99
N LEU A 8 -2.68 44.61 -0.13
CA LEU A 8 -1.80 43.54 -0.60
C LEU A 8 -1.96 42.29 0.27
N LEU A 9 -2.94 41.44 -0.05
CA LEU A 9 -2.90 39.98 0.16
C LEU A 9 -4.29 39.39 -0.17
N LEU A 10 -4.67 39.48 -1.43
CA LEU A 10 -5.59 38.53 -2.04
C LEU A 10 -4.78 37.76 -3.09
N ILE A 11 -3.80 37.01 -2.59
CA ILE A 11 -3.14 35.98 -3.39
C ILE A 11 -4.16 34.85 -3.48
N LEU A 12 -4.86 34.86 -4.61
CA LEU A 12 -5.70 33.80 -5.12
C LEU A 12 -4.91 32.48 -5.00
N ALA A 13 -5.27 31.65 -4.02
CA ALA A 13 -4.78 30.30 -3.90
C ALA A 13 -5.32 29.51 -5.10
N CYS A 14 -4.58 29.55 -6.21
CA CYS A 14 -4.64 28.51 -7.22
C CYS A 14 -4.15 27.23 -6.52
N ALA A 15 -5.09 26.50 -5.92
CA ALA A 15 -4.86 25.11 -5.56
C ALA A 15 -4.69 24.35 -6.87
N THR A 16 -3.47 24.32 -7.40
CA THR A 16 -3.11 23.30 -8.37
C THR A 16 -3.27 21.99 -7.62
N ALA A 17 -4.33 21.25 -7.92
CA ALA A 17 -4.47 19.88 -7.49
C ALA A 17 -3.21 19.17 -7.98
N VAL A 18 -2.26 18.94 -7.07
CA VAL A 18 -1.15 18.03 -7.31
C VAL A 18 -1.85 16.72 -7.68
N PRO A 19 -1.60 16.14 -8.87
CA PRO A 19 -2.15 14.83 -9.19
C PRO A 19 -1.79 13.93 -8.02
N ALA A 20 -2.81 13.32 -7.39
CA ALA A 20 -2.59 12.45 -6.26
C ALA A 20 -1.50 11.46 -6.69
N ALA A 21 -0.37 11.46 -5.98
CA ALA A 21 0.68 10.49 -6.23
C ALA A 21 0.03 9.10 -6.13
N SER A 22 0.33 8.19 -7.06
CA SER A 22 -0.15 6.82 -6.93
C SER A 22 0.26 6.30 -5.55
N LEU A 23 -0.57 5.45 -4.93
CA LEU A 23 -0.21 4.79 -3.67
C LEU A 23 1.20 4.16 -3.71
N TYR A 24 1.65 3.74 -4.90
CA TYR A 24 2.94 3.11 -5.09
C TYR A 24 4.06 4.07 -5.51
N ASP A 25 3.84 5.38 -5.62
CA ASP A 25 4.89 6.39 -5.80
C ASP A 25 5.57 6.69 -4.44
N GLN A 26 6.01 5.63 -3.75
CA GLN A 26 6.64 5.63 -2.42
C GLN A 26 8.01 4.93 -2.46
N PRO A 27 8.94 5.24 -1.52
CA PRO A 27 10.23 4.55 -1.46
C PRO A 27 10.06 3.03 -1.22
N PRO A 28 11.05 2.20 -1.64
CA PRO A 28 11.07 0.78 -1.29
C PRO A 28 10.88 0.54 0.21
N PHE A 29 10.21 -0.55 0.58
CA PHE A 29 10.18 -0.98 1.98
C PHE A 29 11.48 -1.67 2.37
N ASN A 30 11.82 -1.59 3.65
CA ASN A 30 12.97 -2.31 4.22
C ASN A 30 12.52 -3.51 5.08
N GLU A 31 13.51 -4.29 5.54
CA GLU A 31 13.31 -5.45 6.41
C GLU A 31 12.46 -5.16 7.64
N LYS A 32 12.73 -4.06 8.35
CA LYS A 32 12.00 -3.71 9.58
C LYS A 32 10.51 -3.48 9.28
N GLU A 33 10.21 -2.81 8.18
CA GLU A 33 8.83 -2.55 7.76
C GLU A 33 8.13 -3.85 7.32
N LEU A 34 8.83 -4.73 6.59
CA LEU A 34 8.29 -6.02 6.18
C LEU A 34 7.98 -6.92 7.40
N GLN A 35 8.88 -7.00 8.37
CA GLN A 35 8.66 -7.77 9.60
C GLN A 35 7.46 -7.26 10.39
N ARG A 36 7.33 -5.93 10.52
CA ARG A 36 6.16 -5.32 11.17
C ARG A 36 4.88 -5.64 10.40
N PHE A 37 4.91 -5.52 9.07
CA PHE A 37 3.78 -5.88 8.23
C PHE A 37 3.36 -7.34 8.43
N ILE A 38 4.32 -8.28 8.44
CA ILE A 38 4.05 -9.71 8.68
C ILE A 38 3.38 -9.93 10.03
N ALA A 39 3.84 -9.24 11.07
CA ALA A 39 3.27 -9.35 12.42
C ALA A 39 1.83 -8.81 12.50
N ASP A 40 1.55 -7.69 11.85
CA ASP A 40 0.29 -6.95 12.00
C ASP A 40 -0.79 -7.38 10.96
N PHE A 41 -0.38 -7.99 9.84
CA PHE A 41 -1.28 -8.39 8.75
C PHE A 41 -2.41 -9.37 9.16
N PRO A 42 -2.19 -10.36 10.06
CA PRO A 42 -3.26 -11.25 10.50
C PRO A 42 -4.45 -10.51 11.12
N ASP A 43 -4.20 -9.49 11.95
CA ASP A 43 -5.23 -8.71 12.61
C ASP A 43 -5.97 -7.81 11.62
N PHE A 44 -5.23 -7.15 10.72
CA PHE A 44 -5.82 -6.41 9.60
C PHE A 44 -6.76 -7.30 8.76
N ARG A 45 -6.32 -8.52 8.42
CA ARG A 45 -7.12 -9.48 7.65
C ARG A 45 -8.38 -9.90 8.41
N ALA A 46 -8.26 -10.16 9.71
CA ALA A 46 -9.39 -10.53 10.57
C ALA A 46 -10.42 -9.38 10.64
N TRP A 47 -9.93 -8.15 10.79
CA TRP A 47 -10.75 -6.95 10.79
C TRP A 47 -11.46 -6.74 9.45
N CYS A 48 -10.77 -6.81 8.31
CA CYS A 48 -11.39 -6.70 6.98
C CYS A 48 -12.51 -7.71 6.80
N LYS A 49 -12.32 -8.96 7.25
CA LYS A 49 -13.35 -10.01 7.19
C LYS A 49 -14.58 -9.64 8.04
N ALA A 50 -14.37 -9.14 9.26
CA ALA A 50 -15.45 -8.73 10.15
C ALA A 50 -16.25 -7.55 9.57
N GLN A 51 -15.57 -6.58 8.96
CA GLN A 51 -16.18 -5.40 8.35
C GLN A 51 -16.69 -5.63 6.92
N ARG A 52 -16.46 -6.81 6.33
CA ARG A 52 -16.74 -7.12 4.92
C ARG A 52 -16.05 -6.15 3.94
N ILE A 53 -14.87 -5.67 4.31
CA ILE A 53 -14.03 -4.80 3.48
C ILE A 53 -13.10 -5.67 2.64
N GLN A 54 -12.97 -5.31 1.36
CA GLN A 54 -11.99 -5.89 0.45
C GLN A 54 -11.21 -4.75 -0.21
N PRO A 55 -9.90 -4.61 0.07
CA PRO A 55 -9.03 -3.74 -0.71
C PRO A 55 -9.12 -4.11 -2.19
N ARG A 56 -9.34 -3.12 -3.07
CA ARG A 56 -9.50 -3.36 -4.51
C ARG A 56 -8.34 -2.73 -5.30
N PRO A 57 -7.50 -3.55 -5.96
CA PRO A 57 -6.57 -3.06 -6.96
C PRO A 57 -7.31 -2.28 -8.05
N LEU A 58 -6.68 -1.23 -8.56
CA LEU A 58 -7.19 -0.45 -9.68
C LEU A 58 -6.05 0.11 -10.52
N VAL A 59 -6.41 0.69 -11.67
CA VAL A 59 -5.50 1.48 -12.49
C VAL A 59 -5.97 2.93 -12.39
N ASP A 60 -5.07 3.82 -12.00
CA ASP A 60 -5.35 5.24 -11.83
C ASP A 60 -5.55 5.95 -13.19
N ALA A 61 -5.91 7.24 -13.14
CA ALA A 61 -6.14 8.04 -14.35
C ALA A 61 -4.87 8.22 -15.22
N SER A 62 -3.68 7.96 -14.68
CA SER A 62 -2.40 8.01 -15.39
C SER A 62 -1.98 6.66 -16.00
N GLY A 63 -2.77 5.60 -15.76
CA GLY A 63 -2.47 4.25 -16.23
C GLY A 63 -1.55 3.46 -15.29
N LYS A 64 -1.30 3.94 -14.06
CA LYS A 64 -0.48 3.24 -13.07
C LYS A 64 -1.36 2.39 -12.14
N ALA A 65 -0.79 1.30 -11.62
CA ALA A 65 -1.41 0.55 -10.54
C ALA A 65 -1.69 1.47 -9.34
N ASP A 66 -2.79 1.20 -8.65
CA ASP A 66 -3.17 1.87 -7.40
C ASP A 66 -4.08 0.94 -6.58
N LEU A 67 -4.52 1.36 -5.40
CA LEU A 67 -5.44 0.61 -4.56
C LEU A 67 -6.44 1.53 -3.87
N ALA A 68 -7.73 1.24 -4.06
CA ALA A 68 -8.78 1.94 -3.33
C ALA A 68 -8.96 1.35 -1.93
N TYR A 69 -9.07 2.24 -0.95
CA TYR A 69 -9.44 1.92 0.43
C TYR A 69 -10.47 2.92 0.96
N THR A 70 -11.21 2.53 1.99
CA THR A 70 -12.26 3.37 2.57
C THR A 70 -11.73 4.19 3.75
N PRO A 71 -12.38 5.30 4.15
CA PRO A 71 -11.98 6.06 5.34
C PRO A 71 -11.91 5.20 6.61
N GLU A 72 -12.77 4.19 6.74
CA GLU A 72 -12.75 3.25 7.88
C GLU A 72 -11.49 2.37 7.88
N THR A 73 -10.98 2.03 6.70
CA THR A 73 -9.70 1.32 6.55
C THR A 73 -8.55 2.21 6.99
N GLY A 74 -8.57 3.49 6.60
CA GLY A 74 -7.60 4.48 7.05
C GLY A 74 -7.61 4.62 8.57
N ALA A 75 -8.78 4.83 9.17
CA ALA A 75 -8.94 5.00 10.61
C ALA A 75 -8.50 3.76 11.41
N TYR A 76 -8.76 2.55 10.89
CA TYR A 76 -8.24 1.32 11.51
C TYR A 76 -6.71 1.30 11.52
N LEU A 77 -6.07 1.54 10.37
CA LEU A 77 -4.62 1.50 10.24
C LEU A 77 -3.93 2.57 11.10
N GLU A 78 -4.50 3.77 11.18
CA GLU A 78 -4.04 4.81 12.10
C GLU A 78 -4.13 4.37 13.57
N GLY A 79 -5.22 3.69 13.94
CA GLY A 79 -5.40 3.10 15.28
C GLY A 79 -4.35 2.06 15.63
N GLU A 80 -3.89 1.29 14.65
CA GLU A 80 -2.79 0.32 14.77
C GLU A 80 -1.39 0.97 14.64
N GLY A 81 -1.33 2.30 14.60
CA GLY A 81 -0.08 3.07 14.54
C GLY A 81 0.63 2.98 13.19
N TRP A 82 -0.10 2.69 12.12
CA TRP A 82 0.39 2.74 10.74
C TRP A 82 -0.01 4.07 10.09
N GLU A 83 0.83 4.52 9.15
CA GLU A 83 0.37 5.43 8.12
C GLU A 83 -0.37 4.58 7.07
N PRO A 84 -1.66 4.87 6.76
CA PRO A 84 -2.49 4.00 5.93
C PRO A 84 -1.92 3.71 4.55
N GLU A 85 -1.43 4.75 3.85
CA GLU A 85 -0.90 4.61 2.50
C GLU A 85 0.37 3.76 2.51
N ARG A 86 1.21 3.86 3.54
CA ARG A 86 2.41 3.04 3.69
C ARG A 86 2.07 1.57 3.88
N PHE A 87 1.14 1.26 4.78
CA PHE A 87 0.71 -0.13 5.00
C PHE A 87 0.12 -0.74 3.73
N LEU A 88 -0.75 0.01 3.04
CA LEU A 88 -1.40 -0.47 1.81
C LEU A 88 -0.43 -0.58 0.63
N CYS A 89 0.58 0.30 0.56
CA CYS A 89 1.68 0.19 -0.39
C CYS A 89 2.48 -1.11 -0.15
N LEU A 90 2.85 -1.40 1.10
CA LEU A 90 3.49 -2.68 1.46
C LEU A 90 2.60 -3.87 1.09
N PHE A 91 1.31 -3.83 1.45
CA PHE A 91 0.35 -4.88 1.12
C PHE A 91 0.33 -5.19 -0.38
N GLY A 92 0.20 -4.17 -1.22
CA GLY A 92 0.17 -4.32 -2.68
C GLY A 92 1.49 -4.85 -3.24
N ARG A 93 2.63 -4.30 -2.81
CA ARG A 93 3.96 -4.72 -3.30
C ARG A 93 4.36 -6.11 -2.81
N VAL A 94 4.03 -6.49 -1.58
CA VAL A 94 4.24 -7.85 -1.05
C VAL A 94 3.39 -8.85 -1.82
N ALA A 95 2.11 -8.55 -2.06
CA ALA A 95 1.25 -9.41 -2.87
C ALA A 95 1.78 -9.59 -4.30
N ALA A 96 2.25 -8.51 -4.92
CA ALA A 96 2.89 -8.53 -6.23
C ALA A 96 4.20 -9.34 -6.22
N GLY A 97 5.08 -9.14 -5.24
CA GLY A 97 6.34 -9.88 -5.12
C GLY A 97 6.13 -11.38 -4.93
N VAL A 98 5.18 -11.77 -4.08
CA VAL A 98 4.79 -13.19 -3.92
C VAL A 98 4.21 -13.76 -5.21
N ALA A 99 3.43 -12.98 -5.96
CA ALA A 99 2.92 -13.40 -7.27
C ALA A 99 4.06 -13.57 -8.28
N MET A 100 5.00 -12.64 -8.36
CA MET A 100 6.19 -12.71 -9.22
C MET A 100 6.98 -13.99 -8.94
N ILE A 101 7.40 -14.22 -7.70
CA ILE A 101 8.20 -15.40 -7.31
C ILE A 101 7.50 -16.71 -7.65
N ARG A 102 6.17 -16.78 -7.46
CA ARG A 102 5.39 -17.98 -7.79
C ARG A 102 5.19 -18.18 -9.29
N ASN A 103 5.20 -17.09 -10.04
CA ASN A 103 4.99 -17.07 -11.48
C ASN A 103 6.32 -17.03 -12.28
N GLU A 104 7.49 -17.02 -11.64
CA GLU A 104 8.83 -17.16 -12.27
C GLU A 104 8.93 -18.40 -13.20
N ARG A 105 7.93 -19.30 -13.18
CA ARG A 105 7.80 -20.44 -14.08
C ARG A 105 7.15 -20.12 -15.45
N ASN A 106 6.57 -18.93 -15.64
CA ASN A 106 5.73 -18.59 -16.79
C ASN A 106 5.96 -17.14 -17.28
N ASP A 107 7.19 -16.81 -17.70
CA ASP A 107 7.62 -15.49 -18.20
C ASP A 107 6.89 -15.00 -19.47
N THR A 108 5.94 -15.78 -20.01
CA THR A 108 5.22 -15.46 -21.26
C THR A 108 3.95 -14.65 -21.05
N ASP A 109 3.42 -14.57 -19.82
CA ASP A 109 2.18 -13.83 -19.55
C ASP A 109 2.48 -12.36 -19.24
N PRO A 110 1.84 -11.40 -19.92
CA PRO A 110 2.03 -9.99 -19.61
C PRO A 110 1.54 -9.70 -18.19
N LYS A 111 2.37 -8.99 -17.42
CA LYS A 111 2.04 -8.53 -16.06
C LYS A 111 0.71 -7.75 -16.07
N PRO A 112 -0.24 -8.04 -15.16
CA PRO A 112 -1.46 -7.26 -15.03
C PRO A 112 -1.17 -5.77 -14.79
N LEU A 113 -1.93 -4.88 -15.43
CA LEU A 113 -1.72 -3.42 -15.34
C LEU A 113 -1.96 -2.85 -13.94
N ASP A 114 -2.81 -3.51 -13.15
CA ASP A 114 -3.15 -3.16 -11.77
C ASP A 114 -2.16 -3.73 -10.74
N MET A 115 -1.15 -4.48 -11.17
CA MET A 115 -0.12 -5.03 -10.30
C MET A 115 1.03 -4.02 -10.12
N PRO A 116 1.34 -3.58 -8.88
CA PRO A 116 2.39 -2.59 -8.66
C PRO A 116 3.79 -3.08 -9.07
N GLY A 117 4.67 -2.14 -9.39
CA GLY A 117 6.10 -2.39 -9.49
C GLY A 117 6.68 -2.82 -8.13
N VAL A 118 7.67 -3.71 -8.15
CA VAL A 118 8.41 -4.19 -6.99
C VAL A 118 9.88 -4.07 -7.35
N SER A 119 10.70 -3.42 -6.52
CA SER A 119 12.15 -3.30 -6.78
C SER A 119 12.88 -4.62 -6.55
N ASP A 120 14.11 -4.74 -7.04
CA ASP A 120 14.94 -5.94 -6.80
C ASP A 120 15.20 -6.15 -5.31
N ASP A 121 15.47 -5.07 -4.55
CA ASP A 121 15.66 -5.12 -3.09
C ASP A 121 14.41 -5.64 -2.35
N GLU A 122 13.23 -5.15 -2.75
CA GLU A 122 11.94 -5.61 -2.20
C GLU A 122 11.67 -7.07 -2.57
N LEU A 123 12.02 -7.47 -3.80
CA LEU A 123 11.84 -8.85 -4.25
C LEU A 123 12.75 -9.82 -3.49
N ASP A 124 13.99 -9.42 -3.21
CA ASP A 124 14.92 -10.21 -2.38
C ASP A 124 14.46 -10.33 -0.94
N LEU A 125 13.90 -9.25 -0.36
CA LEU A 125 13.23 -9.29 0.94
C LEU A 125 12.07 -10.30 0.93
N VAL A 126 11.18 -10.22 -0.06
CA VAL A 126 10.04 -11.13 -0.19
C VAL A 126 10.50 -12.58 -0.36
N ARG A 127 11.58 -12.85 -1.12
CA ARG A 127 12.15 -14.20 -1.24
C ARG A 127 12.64 -14.74 0.09
N ARG A 128 13.39 -13.94 0.85
CA ARG A 128 13.92 -14.35 2.17
C ARG A 128 12.81 -14.68 3.17
N HIS A 129 11.70 -13.94 3.12
CA HIS A 129 10.56 -14.07 4.03
C HIS A 129 9.37 -14.84 3.43
N LEU A 130 9.57 -15.50 2.28
CA LEU A 130 8.51 -16.19 1.56
C LEU A 130 7.78 -17.22 2.44
N PRO A 131 8.44 -18.05 3.26
CA PRO A 131 7.73 -19.01 4.12
C PRO A 131 6.74 -18.33 5.08
N GLU A 132 7.11 -17.24 5.73
CA GLU A 132 6.21 -16.51 6.64
C GLU A 132 5.05 -15.87 5.87
N LEU A 133 5.34 -15.24 4.74
CA LEU A 133 4.33 -14.61 3.88
C LEU A 133 3.30 -15.61 3.33
N LEU A 134 3.74 -16.82 2.99
CA LEU A 134 2.82 -17.88 2.55
C LEU A 134 1.96 -18.37 3.72
N ALA A 135 2.50 -18.43 4.93
CA ALA A 135 1.75 -18.81 6.13
C ALA A 135 0.62 -17.82 6.43
N LEU A 136 0.75 -16.53 6.12
CA LEU A 136 -0.30 -15.52 6.29
C LEU A 136 -1.59 -15.83 5.51
N ARG A 137 -1.50 -16.61 4.43
CA ARG A 137 -2.67 -16.98 3.61
C ARG A 137 -3.50 -18.09 4.24
N HIS A 138 -2.87 -18.96 5.01
CA HIS A 138 -3.53 -20.06 5.71
C HIS A 138 -3.99 -19.58 7.09
N PRO A 139 -5.25 -19.81 7.51
CA PRO A 139 -5.61 -19.58 8.90
C PRO A 139 -4.75 -20.50 9.76
N GLN A 140 -3.90 -19.93 10.63
CA GLN A 140 -3.32 -20.72 11.69
C GLN A 140 -4.48 -21.21 12.56
N LEU A 141 -4.69 -22.52 12.58
CA LEU A 141 -5.55 -23.13 13.58
C LEU A 141 -4.98 -22.74 14.95
N PRO A 142 -5.82 -22.32 15.91
CA PRO A 142 -5.35 -22.00 17.25
C PRO A 142 -4.58 -23.18 17.80
N GLN A 143 -3.31 -22.98 18.18
CA GLN A 143 -2.61 -23.96 18.99
C GLN A 143 -3.33 -24.05 20.33
N LYS A 144 -3.81 -25.26 20.63
CA LYS A 144 -4.59 -25.60 21.81
C LYS A 144 -3.66 -26.06 22.92
#